data_AF-A0A7W1JS67-F1
#
_entry.id   AF-A0A7W1JS67-F1
#
_cell.length_a   1.000
_cell.length_b   1.000
_cell.length_c   1.000
_cell.angle_alpha   90.00
_cell.angle_beta   90.00
_cell.angle_gamma   90.00
#
_symmetry.space_group_name_H-M   'P 1'
#
loop_
_entity.id
_entity.type
_entity.pdbx_description
1 polymer ?
#
loop_
_entity_poly.entity_id
_entity_poly.type
_entity_poly.pdbx_seq_one_letter_code
_entity_poly.pdbx_strand_id
1 'polypeptide(L)'
;EYGREVTLLDGDVVRTRLSPGLGFSKEDRDANIRRLGYVAAEIVRHRGAIICAAVSPYRTTRNECRSLVGEQLFVEVFVDTPLEVCEARDTKGMYRLARAGKIKNFTGIDDPYEPPLAPEIVVDGAARLAEENADRIIGYLLKQRFILPAFNLTGKATTDPDHSHRERK
;
A
#
# COMPACT_ATOMS: atom_id res chain seq x y z
N GLU A 1 7.39 14.89 -9.29
CA GLU A 1 7.51 14.48 -10.71
C GLU A 1 6.15 14.38 -11.43
N TYR A 2 5.08 13.92 -10.79
CA TYR A 2 3.75 13.75 -11.42
C TYR A 2 2.68 14.77 -10.96
N GLY A 3 3.11 15.99 -10.59
CA GLY A 3 2.20 17.12 -10.34
C GLY A 3 1.38 17.09 -9.04
N ARG A 4 1.69 16.19 -8.09
CA ARG A 4 1.05 16.16 -6.75
C ARG A 4 2.09 16.02 -5.66
N GLU A 5 1.92 16.74 -4.56
CA GLU A 5 2.64 16.46 -3.31
C GLU A 5 2.03 15.21 -2.67
N VAL A 6 2.89 14.34 -2.14
CA VAL A 6 2.49 13.03 -1.61
C VAL A 6 2.79 12.99 -0.12
N THR A 7 1.78 12.64 0.66
CA THR A 7 1.93 12.30 2.07
C THR A 7 2.21 10.81 2.21
N LEU A 8 3.20 10.44 3.02
CA LEU A 8 3.47 9.05 3.37
C LEU A 8 3.03 8.77 4.81
N LEU A 9 2.17 7.76 4.97
CA LEU A 9 1.84 7.17 6.26
C LEU A 9 2.47 5.78 6.36
N ASP A 10 3.67 5.73 6.92
CA ASP A 10 4.36 4.48 7.26
C ASP A 10 3.80 3.87 8.55
N GLY A 11 3.64 2.55 8.58
CA GLY A 11 3.03 1.83 9.70
C GLY A 11 3.78 1.96 11.02
N ASP A 12 5.12 2.04 11.02
CA ASP A 12 5.89 2.24 12.24
C ASP A 12 5.72 3.67 12.75
N VAL A 13 5.77 4.66 11.83
CA VAL A 13 5.59 6.08 12.18
C VAL A 13 4.18 6.31 12.72
N VAL A 14 3.16 5.77 12.06
CA VAL A 14 1.76 5.85 12.51
C VAL A 14 1.59 5.24 13.89
N ARG A 15 2.22 4.09 14.16
CA ARG A 15 2.18 3.46 15.49
C ARG A 15 2.74 4.35 16.60
N THR A 16 3.80 5.10 16.33
CA THR A 16 4.41 5.98 17.34
C THR A 16 3.68 7.32 17.50
N ARG A 17 2.99 7.82 16.47
CA ARG A 17 2.39 9.17 16.46
C ARG A 17 0.88 9.19 16.64
N LEU A 18 0.17 8.31 15.93
CA LEU A 18 -1.31 8.28 15.89
C LEU A 18 -1.89 7.15 16.73
N SER A 19 -1.10 6.11 16.98
CA SER A 19 -1.54 4.93 17.73
C SER A 19 -0.66 4.60 18.95
N PRO A 20 -0.18 5.60 19.74
CA PRO A 20 0.58 5.29 20.94
C PRO A 20 -0.28 4.47 21.90
N GLY A 21 0.32 3.42 22.47
CA GLY A 21 -0.34 2.52 23.43
C GLY A 21 -1.12 1.36 22.82
N LEU A 22 -1.36 1.32 21.50
CA LEU A 22 -1.94 0.14 20.85
C LEU A 22 -0.91 -0.99 20.75
N GLY A 23 -1.30 -2.18 21.16
CA GLY A 23 -0.54 -3.40 21.00
C GLY A 23 -0.71 -4.02 19.60
N PHE A 24 -0.72 -5.35 19.58
CA PHE A 24 -0.77 -6.15 18.35
C PHE A 24 -1.90 -7.20 18.36
N SER A 25 -2.89 -7.06 19.25
CA SER A 25 -4.13 -7.83 19.15
C SER A 25 -4.85 -7.48 17.84
N LYS A 26 -5.82 -8.32 17.46
CA LYS A 26 -6.68 -8.04 16.32
C LYS A 26 -7.37 -6.68 16.45
N GLU A 27 -7.91 -6.39 17.62
CA GLU A 27 -8.64 -5.14 17.91
C GLU A 27 -7.73 -3.93 17.80
N ASP A 28 -6.49 -4.02 18.32
CA ASP A 28 -5.51 -2.94 18.25
C ASP A 28 -5.01 -2.70 16.82
N ARG A 29 -4.83 -3.77 16.05
CA ARG A 29 -4.48 -3.69 14.62
C ARG A 29 -5.61 -3.04 13.83
N ASP A 30 -6.84 -3.47 14.06
CA ASP A 30 -8.01 -2.88 13.42
C ASP A 30 -8.13 -1.39 13.76
N ALA A 31 -7.98 -1.02 15.04
CA ALA A 31 -8.01 0.37 15.47
C ALA A 31 -6.87 1.20 14.83
N ASN A 32 -5.67 0.65 14.74
CA ASN A 32 -4.53 1.31 14.08
C ASN A 32 -4.82 1.58 12.59
N ILE A 33 -5.31 0.57 11.86
CA ILE A 33 -5.62 0.71 10.44
C ILE A 33 -6.82 1.65 10.22
N ARG A 34 -7.86 1.61 11.07
CA ARG A 34 -8.97 2.58 11.01
C ARG A 34 -8.52 4.02 11.23
N ARG A 35 -7.61 4.27 12.19
CA ARG A 35 -7.04 5.61 12.43
C ARG A 35 -6.27 6.12 11.22
N LEU A 36 -5.42 5.25 10.65
CA LEU A 36 -4.68 5.54 9.42
C LEU A 36 -5.64 5.81 8.24
N GLY A 37 -6.66 4.97 8.06
CA GLY A 37 -7.67 5.10 7.00
C GLY A 37 -8.47 6.39 7.12
N TYR A 38 -8.81 6.81 8.34
CA TYR A 38 -9.46 8.10 8.58
C TYR A 38 -8.59 9.28 8.13
N VAL A 39 -7.32 9.33 8.57
CA VAL A 39 -6.39 10.39 8.15
C VAL A 39 -6.20 10.39 6.63
N ALA A 40 -6.11 9.21 6.01
CA ALA A 40 -6.03 9.07 4.56
C ALA A 40 -7.27 9.65 3.86
N ALA A 41 -8.47 9.35 4.35
CA ALA A 41 -9.71 9.87 3.80
C ALA A 41 -9.80 11.40 3.92
N GLU A 42 -9.36 11.99 5.03
CA GLU A 42 -9.29 13.45 5.18
C GLU A 42 -8.35 14.07 4.15
N ILE A 43 -7.14 13.53 3.97
CA ILE A 43 -6.18 14.03 2.97
C ILE A 43 -6.76 13.95 1.55
N VAL A 44 -7.39 12.83 1.19
CA VAL A 44 -8.03 12.66 -0.12
C VAL A 44 -9.20 13.64 -0.30
N ARG A 45 -10.02 13.87 0.73
CA ARG A 45 -11.12 14.85 0.70
C ARG A 45 -10.62 16.27 0.42
N HIS A 46 -9.43 16.60 0.91
CA HIS A 46 -8.74 17.86 0.63
C HIS A 46 -7.88 17.82 -0.64
N ARG A 47 -8.12 16.85 -1.53
CA ARG A 47 -7.47 16.67 -2.85
C ARG A 47 -5.98 16.33 -2.79
N GLY A 48 -5.46 15.95 -1.62
CA GLY A 48 -4.10 15.45 -1.46
C GLY A 48 -3.90 14.06 -2.06
N ALA A 49 -2.63 13.69 -2.27
CA ALA A 49 -2.23 12.33 -2.61
C ALA A 49 -1.56 11.68 -1.40
N ILE A 50 -1.85 10.42 -1.13
CA ILE A 50 -1.35 9.71 0.04
C ILE A 50 -0.97 8.27 -0.29
N ILE A 51 0.12 7.82 0.32
CA ILE A 51 0.55 6.42 0.32
C ILE A 51 0.51 5.92 1.76
N CYS A 52 -0.12 4.78 1.99
CA CYS A 52 -0.17 4.13 3.28
C CYS A 52 0.60 2.80 3.23
N ALA A 53 1.74 2.73 3.93
CA ALA A 53 2.60 1.56 3.98
C ALA A 53 2.50 0.89 5.35
N ALA A 54 1.45 0.10 5.57
CA ALA A 54 1.21 -0.56 6.85
C ALA A 54 0.72 -2.01 6.64
N VAL A 55 1.13 -2.90 7.55
CA VAL A 55 0.59 -4.26 7.62
C VAL A 55 -0.88 -4.17 8.04
N SER A 56 -1.78 -4.47 7.11
CA SER A 56 -3.23 -4.45 7.29
C SER A 56 -3.79 -5.86 7.06
N PRO A 57 -3.70 -6.77 8.05
CA PRO A 57 -3.88 -8.20 7.80
C PRO A 57 -5.32 -8.62 7.49
N TYR A 58 -6.32 -7.91 8.04
CA TYR A 58 -7.72 -8.31 7.94
C TYR A 58 -8.42 -7.60 6.78
N ARG A 59 -9.10 -8.37 5.93
CA ARG A 59 -9.84 -7.85 4.75
C ARG A 59 -10.93 -6.88 5.15
N THR A 60 -11.66 -7.19 6.22
CA THR A 60 -12.76 -6.36 6.70
C THR A 60 -12.32 -4.91 6.92
N THR A 61 -11.19 -4.71 7.59
CA THR A 61 -10.69 -3.37 7.92
C THR A 61 -10.13 -2.66 6.69
N ARG A 62 -9.54 -3.38 5.73
CA ARG A 62 -9.14 -2.80 4.44
C ARG A 62 -10.35 -2.34 3.63
N ASN A 63 -11.43 -3.13 3.62
CA ASN A 63 -12.69 -2.77 2.97
C ASN A 63 -13.36 -1.56 3.64
N GLU A 64 -13.34 -1.47 4.97
CA GLU A 64 -13.82 -0.28 5.69
C GLU A 64 -13.05 0.98 5.25
N CYS A 65 -11.72 0.91 5.16
CA CYS A 65 -10.89 2.03 4.71
C CYS A 65 -11.17 2.41 3.26
N ARG A 66 -11.33 1.41 2.38
CA ARG A 66 -11.72 1.60 0.97
C ARG A 66 -13.05 2.35 0.86
N SER A 67 -14.07 1.92 1.61
CA SER A 67 -15.37 2.59 1.63
C SER A 67 -15.28 4.02 2.18
N LEU A 68 -14.44 4.25 3.20
CA LEU A 68 -14.26 5.56 3.82
C LEU A 68 -13.58 6.57 2.89
N VAL A 69 -12.56 6.14 2.14
CA VAL A 69 -11.86 6.98 1.14
C VAL A 69 -12.73 7.19 -0.11
N GLY A 70 -13.54 6.19 -0.45
CA GLY A 70 -14.34 6.13 -1.67
C GLY A 70 -13.71 5.16 -2.67
N GLU A 71 -14.49 4.19 -3.14
CA GLU A 71 -13.99 3.06 -3.94
C GLU A 71 -13.25 3.48 -5.22
N GLN A 72 -13.68 4.57 -5.86
CA GLN A 72 -13.04 5.10 -7.07
C GLN A 72 -11.76 5.91 -6.80
N LEU A 73 -11.47 6.21 -5.54
CA LEU A 73 -10.32 7.02 -5.11
C LEU A 73 -9.29 6.19 -4.31
N PHE A 74 -9.55 4.91 -4.12
CA PHE A 74 -8.72 4.00 -3.34
C PHE A 74 -8.09 2.95 -4.25
N VAL A 75 -6.80 2.69 -4.04
CA VAL A 75 -6.03 1.67 -4.76
C VAL A 75 -5.38 0.75 -3.73
N GLU A 76 -5.81 -0.50 -3.68
CA GLU A 76 -5.18 -1.54 -2.87
C GLU A 76 -4.05 -2.19 -3.65
N VAL A 77 -2.83 -1.98 -3.15
CA VAL A 77 -1.63 -2.64 -3.68
C VAL A 77 -1.30 -3.82 -2.79
N PHE A 78 -1.49 -5.04 -3.30
CA PHE A 78 -1.04 -6.25 -2.64
C PHE A 78 0.43 -6.50 -2.97
N VAL A 79 1.30 -6.30 -1.99
CA VAL A 79 2.70 -6.71 -2.06
C VAL A 79 2.78 -8.19 -1.71
N ASP A 80 2.65 -9.04 -2.71
CA ASP A 80 2.66 -10.49 -2.56
C ASP A 80 4.10 -10.97 -2.41
N THR A 81 4.50 -11.20 -1.16
CA THR A 81 5.81 -11.74 -0.82
C THR A 81 5.59 -12.97 0.05
N PRO A 82 6.07 -14.16 -0.37
CA PRO A 82 5.95 -15.37 0.44
C PRO A 82 6.51 -15.16 1.85
N LEU A 83 5.84 -15.74 2.84
CA LEU A 83 6.21 -15.59 4.24
C LEU A 83 7.65 -16.01 4.50
N GLU A 84 8.10 -17.09 3.87
CA GLU A 84 9.45 -17.63 4.02
C GLU A 84 10.51 -16.64 3.54
N VAL A 85 10.21 -15.85 2.52
CA VAL A 85 11.09 -14.78 2.01
C VAL A 85 11.11 -13.61 3.00
N CYS A 86 9.95 -13.23 3.55
CA CYS A 86 9.86 -12.22 4.60
C CYS A 86 10.64 -12.62 5.85
N GLU A 87 10.52 -13.87 6.29
CA GLU A 87 11.25 -14.46 7.41
C GLU A 87 12.75 -14.54 7.16
N ALA A 88 13.17 -14.90 5.95
CA ALA A 88 14.59 -14.93 5.60
C ALA A 88 15.21 -13.52 5.63
N ARG A 89 14.45 -12.50 5.22
CA ARG A 89 14.92 -11.10 5.22
C ARG A 89 14.98 -10.49 6.62
N ASP A 90 14.00 -10.80 7.48
CA ASP A 90 13.86 -10.38 8.89
C ASP A 90 14.58 -9.06 9.25
N THR A 91 14.26 -8.00 8.51
CA THR A 91 15.05 -6.75 8.50
C THR A 91 15.10 -6.05 9.86
N LYS A 92 14.16 -6.39 10.75
CA LYS A 92 14.05 -5.84 12.11
C LYS A 92 14.30 -6.88 13.21
N GLY A 93 14.60 -8.14 12.86
CA GLY A 93 14.76 -9.22 13.84
C GLY A 93 13.45 -9.71 14.46
N MET A 94 12.31 -9.25 13.96
CA MET A 94 10.99 -9.45 14.57
C MET A 94 10.46 -10.87 14.33
N TYR A 95 10.71 -11.45 13.15
CA TYR A 95 10.31 -12.83 12.87
C TYR A 95 11.06 -13.81 13.76
N ARG A 96 12.38 -13.60 13.97
CA ARG A 96 13.17 -14.41 14.91
C ARG A 96 12.63 -14.34 16.33
N LEU A 97 12.23 -13.16 16.80
CA LEU A 97 11.65 -12.98 18.12
C LEU A 97 10.27 -13.65 18.24
N ALA A 98 9.44 -13.57 17.18
CA ALA A 98 8.15 -14.24 17.12
C ALA A 98 8.28 -15.77 17.13
N ARG A 99 9.19 -16.33 16.31
CA ARG A 99 9.50 -17.78 16.30
C ARG A 99 10.05 -18.27 17.65
N ALA A 100 10.79 -17.42 18.36
CA ALA A 100 11.25 -17.68 19.73
C ALA A 100 10.16 -17.49 20.81
N GLY A 101 8.92 -17.16 20.42
CA GLY A 101 7.78 -16.97 21.31
C GLY A 101 7.83 -15.69 22.15
N LYS A 102 8.77 -14.78 21.88
CA LYS A 102 8.95 -13.50 22.60
C LYS A 102 7.98 -12.42 22.13
N ILE A 103 7.45 -12.56 20.92
CA ILE A 103 6.38 -11.72 20.38
C ILE A 103 5.20 -12.63 20.07
N LYS A 104 4.01 -12.22 20.49
CA LYS A 104 2.74 -12.91 20.26
C LYS A 104 1.91 -12.10 19.26
N ASN A 105 0.96 -12.76 18.62
CA ASN A 105 0.07 -12.20 17.60
C ASN A 105 0.86 -11.57 16.45
N PHE A 106 1.90 -12.25 15.99
CA PHE A 106 2.74 -11.83 14.88
C PHE A 106 2.13 -12.30 13.56
N THR A 107 1.82 -11.34 12.70
CA THR A 107 1.18 -11.59 11.41
C THR A 107 2.01 -12.56 10.55
N GLY A 108 1.38 -13.62 10.05
CA GLY A 108 1.99 -14.70 9.30
C GLY A 108 2.51 -15.87 10.17
N ILE A 109 2.68 -15.69 11.47
CA ILE A 109 3.15 -16.76 12.39
C ILE A 109 2.00 -17.29 13.24
N ASP A 110 1.47 -16.46 14.13
CA ASP A 110 0.41 -16.80 15.08
C ASP A 110 -0.82 -15.87 14.96
N ASP A 111 -0.79 -14.91 14.04
CA ASP A 111 -1.92 -14.07 13.61
C ASP A 111 -2.04 -14.13 12.08
N PRO A 112 -3.23 -14.29 11.48
CA PRO A 112 -3.35 -14.48 10.05
C PRO A 112 -3.02 -13.21 9.25
N TYR A 113 -2.62 -13.40 7.99
CA TYR A 113 -2.73 -12.38 6.96
C TYR A 113 -3.76 -12.87 5.95
N GLU A 114 -4.86 -12.15 5.78
CA GLU A 114 -5.91 -12.49 4.82
C GLU A 114 -5.59 -11.79 3.49
N PRO A 115 -5.09 -12.49 2.45
CA PRO A 115 -4.69 -11.85 1.19
C PRO A 115 -5.90 -11.15 0.55
N PRO A 116 -5.79 -9.97 -0.06
CA PRO A 116 -6.93 -9.31 -0.67
C PRO A 116 -7.53 -10.16 -1.80
N LEU A 117 -8.86 -10.12 -1.94
CA LEU A 117 -9.57 -10.90 -2.97
C LEU A 117 -9.57 -10.21 -4.33
N ALA A 118 -9.62 -8.88 -4.34
CA ALA A 118 -9.67 -8.07 -5.55
C ALA A 118 -8.85 -6.79 -5.36
N PRO A 119 -7.52 -6.89 -5.13
CA PRO A 119 -6.68 -5.71 -5.14
C PRO A 119 -6.59 -5.13 -6.55
N GLU A 120 -6.49 -3.81 -6.66
CA GLU A 120 -6.28 -3.13 -7.94
C GLU A 120 -4.92 -3.50 -8.57
N ILE A 121 -3.91 -3.73 -7.72
CA ILE A 121 -2.56 -4.06 -8.16
C ILE A 121 -2.00 -5.19 -7.28
N VAL A 122 -1.41 -6.19 -7.92
CA VAL A 122 -0.52 -7.16 -7.25
C VAL A 122 0.90 -6.91 -7.74
N VAL A 123 1.83 -6.78 -6.80
CA VAL A 123 3.27 -6.63 -7.05
C VAL A 123 4.03 -7.75 -6.36
N ASP A 124 5.10 -8.21 -7.01
CA ASP A 124 5.90 -9.35 -6.53
C ASP A 124 7.05 -8.80 -5.70
N GLY A 125 6.95 -8.92 -4.37
CA GLY A 125 8.00 -8.42 -3.49
C GLY A 125 9.18 -9.39 -3.32
N ALA A 126 9.16 -10.56 -3.97
CA ALA A 126 10.21 -11.58 -3.86
C ALA A 126 11.18 -11.55 -5.06
N ALA A 127 10.64 -11.60 -6.27
CA ALA A 127 11.42 -11.80 -7.49
C ALA A 127 11.69 -10.53 -8.31
N ARG A 128 11.11 -9.38 -7.92
CA ARG A 128 11.33 -8.09 -8.56
C ARG A 128 12.03 -7.09 -7.66
N LEU A 129 12.72 -6.14 -8.28
CA LEU A 129 13.28 -4.99 -7.59
C LEU A 129 12.16 -4.04 -7.12
N ALA A 130 12.46 -3.23 -6.12
CA ALA A 130 11.50 -2.28 -5.58
C ALA A 130 11.10 -1.24 -6.64
N GLU A 131 12.07 -0.79 -7.44
CA GLU A 131 11.91 0.16 -8.53
C GLU A 131 10.98 -0.40 -9.63
N GLU A 132 11.16 -1.66 -10.02
CA GLU A 132 10.30 -2.33 -11.00
C GLU A 132 8.85 -2.45 -10.52
N ASN A 133 8.65 -2.71 -9.23
CA ASN A 133 7.32 -2.75 -8.64
C ASN A 133 6.72 -1.33 -8.53
N ALA A 134 7.52 -0.33 -8.19
CA ALA A 134 7.11 1.06 -8.18
C ALA A 134 6.66 1.53 -9.57
N ASP A 135 7.42 1.20 -10.62
CA ASP A 135 7.07 1.51 -12.01
C ASP A 135 5.73 0.90 -12.42
N ARG A 136 5.44 -0.33 -11.98
CA ARG A 136 4.13 -0.96 -12.20
C ARG A 136 2.99 -0.21 -11.51
N ILE A 137 3.21 0.23 -10.27
CA ILE A 137 2.22 1.01 -9.52
C ILE A 137 2.00 2.35 -10.22
N ILE A 138 3.06 3.06 -10.60
CA ILE A 138 2.98 4.32 -11.35
C ILE A 138 2.25 4.14 -12.68
N GLY A 139 2.56 3.08 -13.45
CA GLY A 139 1.88 2.77 -14.70
C GLY A 139 0.37 2.57 -14.52
N TYR A 140 -0.05 1.87 -13.47
CA TYR A 140 -1.47 1.74 -13.13
C TYR A 140 -2.10 3.10 -12.79
N LEU A 141 -1.46 3.88 -11.93
CA LEU A 141 -1.97 5.19 -11.50
C LEU A 141 -2.10 6.17 -12.68
N LEU A 142 -1.18 6.14 -13.64
CA LEU A 142 -1.25 6.90 -14.90
C LEU A 142 -2.44 6.45 -15.75
N LYS A 143 -2.57 5.12 -15.98
CA LYS A 143 -3.65 4.54 -16.78
C LYS A 143 -5.04 4.87 -16.23
N GLN A 144 -5.18 4.84 -14.91
CA GLN A 144 -6.41 5.17 -14.19
C GLN A 144 -6.57 6.68 -13.93
N ARG A 145 -5.62 7.51 -14.37
CA ARG A 145 -5.64 8.98 -14.23
C ARG A 145 -5.66 9.50 -12.79
N PHE A 146 -5.07 8.74 -11.84
CA PHE A 146 -4.80 9.23 -10.48
C PHE A 146 -3.68 10.27 -10.44
N ILE A 147 -2.74 10.16 -11.37
CA ILE A 147 -1.62 11.07 -11.57
C ILE A 147 -1.49 11.42 -13.06
N LEU A 148 -0.91 12.58 -13.35
CA LEU A 148 -0.67 13.02 -14.72
C LEU A 148 0.68 12.50 -15.22
N PRO A 149 0.86 12.29 -16.53
CA PRO A 149 2.17 12.02 -17.11
C PRO A 149 3.16 13.12 -16.72
N ALA A 150 4.43 12.75 -16.53
CA ALA A 150 5.48 13.74 -16.34
C ALA A 150 5.53 14.67 -17.56
N PHE A 151 5.37 15.97 -17.34
CA PHE A 151 5.60 16.96 -18.38
C PHE A 151 7.10 17.24 -18.46
N ASN A 152 7.73 16.86 -19.57
CA ASN A 152 9.03 17.44 -19.90
C ASN A 152 8.83 18.91 -20.26
N LEU A 153 9.73 19.77 -19.78
CA LEU A 153 9.78 21.23 -20.04
C LEU A 153 9.86 21.59 -21.54
N THR A 154 9.89 20.59 -22.44
CA THR A 154 9.86 20.72 -23.90
C THR A 154 8.47 20.63 -24.51
N GLY A 155 7.39 20.52 -23.73
CA GLY A 155 6.01 20.57 -24.24
C GLY A 155 5.54 19.34 -25.04
N LYS A 156 6.25 18.22 -24.96
CA LYS A 156 5.79 16.93 -25.50
C LYS A 156 5.39 16.01 -24.36
N ALA A 157 4.14 15.56 -24.37
CA ALA A 157 3.70 14.45 -23.52
C ALA A 157 4.57 13.22 -23.83
N THR A 158 5.03 12.53 -22.79
CA THR A 158 5.66 11.21 -22.95
C THR A 158 4.59 10.28 -23.52
N THR A 159 4.85 9.75 -24.71
CA THR A 159 3.89 8.93 -25.46
C THR A 159 3.60 7.66 -24.69
N ASP A 160 2.33 7.48 -24.36
CA ASP A 160 1.75 6.20 -23.93
C ASP A 160 2.09 5.11 -24.97
N PRO A 161 2.80 4.03 -24.61
CA PRO A 161 3.17 2.99 -25.56
C PRO A 161 1.96 2.20 -26.11
N ASP A 162 0.78 2.30 -25.49
CA ASP A 162 -0.38 1.47 -25.83
C ASP A 162 -1.34 2.11 -26.85
N HIS A 163 -1.05 3.32 -27.35
CA HIS A 163 -1.96 4.04 -28.24
C HIS A 163 -1.74 3.80 -29.75
N SER A 164 -0.80 2.93 -30.14
CA SER A 164 -0.40 2.73 -31.54
C SER A 164 -1.26 1.74 -32.37
N HIS A 165 -2.30 1.13 -31.80
CA HIS A 165 -3.06 0.08 -32.48
C HIS A 165 -4.58 0.30 -32.68
N ARG A 166 -5.12 1.49 -32.42
CA ARG A 166 -6.57 1.75 -32.58
C ARG A 166 -7.01 2.60 -33.78
N GLU A 167 -6.11 3.00 -34.67
CA GLU A 167 -6.49 3.64 -35.93
C GLU A 167 -5.88 2.91 -37.12
N ARG A 168 -6.52 1.81 -37.52
CA ARG A 168 -6.53 1.27 -38.87
C ARG A 168 -7.54 0.11 -38.93
N LYS A 169 -8.82 0.43 -39.08
CA LYS A 169 -9.82 -0.25 -39.90
C LYS A 169 -11.16 0.45 -39.81
#